data_AF-A0A453SUS0-F1
#
_entry.id   AF-A0A453SUS0-F1
#
_cell.length_a   1.000
_cell.length_b   1.000
_cell.length_c   1.000
_cell.angle_alpha   90.00
_cell.angle_beta   90.00
_cell.angle_gamma   90.00
#
_symmetry.space_group_name_H-M   'P 1'
#
loop_
_entity.id
_entity.type
_entity.pdbx_description
1 polymer ?
#
loop_
_entity_poly.entity_id
_entity_poly.type
_entity_poly.pdbx_seq_one_letter_code
_entity_poly.pdbx_strand_id
1 'polypeptide(L)'
;STLRPFKRAAEAEMYVTRPLSWYQADASAAAEVPPEGPGSGFLVVVDETGETARTHFWGLCVDREMRGLPFPQNRQLALRPSSGSDPIESVATAVDVVGAIADFATSSMPGRAPGLSKGPKMPDYTMLVPVVGQPLSSGRYYVVRADGKHRGKVSACSKEEDKTDLRWLGSYVNDVKPRAFDRSDLYQQVEVQQLPSNAFEAVAVAADGIPPHFLS
;
A
#
# COMPACT_ATOMS: atom_id res chain seq x y z
N SER A 1 -49.46 25.75 -13.50
CA SER A 1 -48.30 24.96 -13.98
C SER A 1 -47.21 25.05 -12.93
N THR A 2 -47.25 24.14 -11.96
CA THR A 2 -46.32 24.13 -10.83
C THR A 2 -45.04 23.41 -11.26
N LEU A 3 -43.95 24.14 -11.43
CA LEU A 3 -42.63 23.59 -11.74
C LEU A 3 -42.21 22.70 -10.58
N ARG A 4 -42.16 21.38 -10.81
CA ARG A 4 -41.45 20.45 -9.93
C ARG A 4 -39.98 20.85 -9.95
N PRO A 5 -39.31 21.06 -8.81
CA PRO A 5 -37.87 21.16 -8.82
C PRO A 5 -37.34 19.78 -9.25
N PHE A 6 -36.66 19.75 -10.39
CA PHE A 6 -35.76 18.65 -10.73
C PHE A 6 -34.74 18.60 -9.58
N LYS A 7 -34.94 17.68 -8.63
CA LYS A 7 -33.87 17.21 -7.77
C LYS A 7 -32.82 16.65 -8.73
N ARG A 8 -31.81 17.45 -9.02
CA ARG A 8 -30.56 16.95 -9.56
C ARG A 8 -29.98 16.11 -8.43
N ALA A 9 -30.27 14.80 -8.46
CA ALA A 9 -29.52 13.84 -7.69
C ALA A 9 -28.08 13.96 -8.19
N ALA A 10 -27.28 14.73 -7.48
CA ALA A 10 -25.84 14.60 -7.56
C ALA A 10 -25.52 13.32 -6.81
N GLU A 11 -25.62 12.18 -7.49
CA GLU A 11 -24.76 11.03 -7.18
C GLU A 11 -23.34 11.51 -7.43
N ALA A 12 -22.73 12.11 -6.41
CA ALA A 12 -21.31 12.39 -6.40
C ALA A 12 -20.63 11.14 -5.84
N GLU A 13 -20.03 10.32 -6.70
CA GLU A 13 -18.93 9.46 -6.26
C GLU A 13 -17.83 10.40 -5.73
N MET A 14 -17.78 10.63 -4.41
CA MET A 14 -16.91 11.63 -3.82
C MET A 14 -15.87 10.96 -2.92
N TYR A 15 -14.62 10.98 -3.37
CA TYR A 15 -13.49 10.74 -2.48
C TYR A 15 -13.24 11.99 -1.64
N VAL A 16 -13.10 11.82 -0.32
CA VAL A 16 -12.70 12.90 0.58
C VAL A 16 -11.23 12.77 0.91
N THR A 17 -10.46 13.82 0.61
CA THR A 17 -9.04 13.87 0.95
C THR A 17 -8.85 14.27 2.41
N ARG A 18 -8.00 13.54 3.12
CA ARG A 18 -7.69 13.74 4.54
C ARG A 18 -6.16 13.77 4.72
N PRO A 19 -5.60 14.75 5.44
CA PRO A 19 -4.16 14.82 5.68
C PRO A 19 -3.71 13.69 6.63
N LEU A 20 -2.56 13.10 6.34
CA LEU A 20 -1.99 12.02 7.16
C LEU A 20 -1.66 12.47 8.58
N SER A 21 -1.18 13.71 8.75
CA SER A 21 -0.86 14.31 10.05
C SER A 21 -2.05 14.30 11.02
N TRP A 22 -3.28 14.39 10.51
CA TRP A 22 -4.48 14.37 11.34
C TRP A 22 -4.68 13.00 12.00
N TYR A 23 -4.52 11.90 11.27
CA TYR A 23 -4.63 10.55 11.83
C TYR A 23 -3.49 10.20 12.79
N GLN A 24 -2.31 10.79 12.59
CA GLN A 24 -1.17 10.62 13.50
C GLN A 24 -1.39 11.36 14.83
N ALA A 25 -2.07 12.51 14.79
CA ALA A 25 -2.41 13.27 15.99
C ALA A 25 -3.58 12.64 16.77
N ASP A 26 -4.55 12.06 16.05
CA ASP A 26 -5.73 11.42 16.63
C ASP A 26 -6.10 10.14 15.87
N ALA A 27 -5.75 9.00 16.45
CA ALA A 27 -6.05 7.69 15.88
C ALA A 27 -7.57 7.44 15.75
N SER A 28 -8.40 8.09 16.57
CA SER A 28 -9.86 7.90 16.53
C SER A 28 -10.50 8.49 15.26
N ALA A 29 -9.83 9.46 14.63
CA ALA A 29 -10.26 10.04 13.35
C ALA A 29 -10.35 8.99 12.22
N ALA A 30 -9.59 7.89 12.30
CA ALA A 30 -9.64 6.81 11.31
C ALA A 30 -10.98 6.04 11.34
N ALA A 31 -11.76 6.14 12.42
CA ALA A 31 -13.06 5.50 12.55
C ALA A 31 -14.22 6.30 11.92
N GLU A 32 -13.92 7.44 11.27
CA GLU A 32 -14.91 8.24 10.54
C GLU A 32 -15.62 7.39 9.47
N VAL A 33 -16.95 7.53 9.40
CA VAL A 33 -17.76 6.86 8.39
C VAL A 33 -17.51 7.53 7.03
N PRO A 34 -17.22 6.76 5.95
CA PRO A 34 -16.97 7.33 4.64
C PRO A 34 -18.22 8.02 4.07
N PRO A 35 -18.05 8.95 3.11
CA PRO A 35 -19.17 9.62 2.45
C PRO A 35 -20.17 8.62 1.84
N GLU A 36 -21.45 8.97 1.80
CA GLU A 36 -22.46 8.13 1.17
C GLU A 36 -22.37 8.21 -0.37
N GLY A 37 -22.41 7.05 -1.04
CA GLY A 37 -22.46 6.95 -2.50
C GLY A 37 -21.76 5.70 -3.04
N PRO A 38 -22.11 5.25 -4.26
CA PRO A 38 -21.29 4.26 -4.94
C PRO A 38 -19.87 4.81 -5.14
N GLY A 39 -18.87 3.94 -5.05
CA GLY A 39 -17.46 4.33 -5.24
C GLY A 39 -16.82 5.25 -4.18
N SER A 40 -17.56 5.74 -3.18
CA SER A 40 -17.03 6.71 -2.21
C SER A 40 -16.01 6.13 -1.23
N GLY A 41 -15.15 7.01 -0.69
CA GLY A 41 -14.15 6.63 0.30
C GLY A 41 -13.23 7.77 0.70
N PHE A 42 -12.18 7.43 1.44
CA PHE A 42 -11.15 8.37 1.86
C PHE A 42 -9.89 8.23 1.02
N LEU A 43 -9.23 9.36 0.76
CA LEU A 43 -7.86 9.41 0.28
C LEU A 43 -7.01 10.12 1.32
N VAL A 44 -5.96 9.47 1.76
CA VAL A 44 -4.99 9.99 2.72
C VAL A 44 -3.82 10.59 1.97
N VAL A 45 -3.44 11.82 2.30
CA VAL A 45 -2.37 12.55 1.61
C VAL A 45 -1.35 12.99 2.64
N VAL A 46 -0.05 12.77 2.37
CA VAL A 46 1.01 13.41 3.15
C VAL A 46 0.96 14.91 2.85
N ASP A 47 0.68 15.69 3.88
CA ASP A 47 0.67 17.15 3.87
C ASP A 47 2.05 17.72 4.26
N GLU A 48 2.23 19.03 4.11
CA GLU A 48 3.49 19.72 4.44
C GLU A 48 3.93 19.50 5.89
N THR A 49 2.96 19.37 6.82
CA THR A 49 3.26 19.08 8.23
C THR A 49 3.81 17.66 8.39
N GLY A 50 3.21 16.68 7.71
CA GLY A 50 3.71 15.31 7.67
C GLY A 50 5.08 15.18 6.97
N GLU A 51 5.36 16.02 5.96
CA GLU A 51 6.70 16.08 5.33
C GLU A 51 7.74 16.65 6.28
N THR A 52 7.41 17.75 6.96
CA THR A 52 8.32 18.42 7.91
C THR A 52 8.61 17.51 9.12
N ALA A 53 7.61 16.80 9.64
CA ALA A 53 7.78 15.84 10.73
C ALA A 53 8.74 14.68 10.38
N ARG A 54 8.86 14.36 9.09
CA ARG A 54 9.78 13.34 8.57
C ARG A 54 11.17 13.88 8.28
N THR A 55 11.37 15.18 8.32
CA THR A 55 12.70 15.78 8.14
C THR A 55 13.43 15.90 9.50
N HIS A 56 14.47 15.09 9.68
CA HIS A 56 15.43 15.17 10.76
C HIS A 56 16.70 15.95 10.33
N PHE A 57 17.50 16.38 11.31
CA PHE A 57 18.75 17.13 11.09
C PHE A 57 18.60 18.33 10.12
N TRP A 58 17.70 19.27 10.43
CA TRP A 58 17.55 20.52 9.69
C TRP A 58 17.27 20.33 8.18
N GLY A 59 16.49 19.30 7.84
CA GLY A 59 16.10 19.02 6.44
C GLY A 59 17.05 18.11 5.66
N LEU A 60 18.11 17.59 6.29
CA LEU A 60 19.12 16.77 5.61
C LEU A 60 18.84 15.27 5.66
N CYS A 61 18.08 14.79 6.64
CA CYS A 61 17.73 13.38 6.79
C CYS A 61 16.21 13.22 6.74
N VAL A 62 15.68 12.49 5.76
CA VAL A 62 14.23 12.20 5.72
C VAL A 62 14.00 10.80 6.29
N ASP A 63 13.26 10.66 7.40
CA ASP A 63 12.70 9.37 7.80
C ASP A 63 11.59 9.00 6.81
N ARG A 64 11.89 8.02 5.97
CA ARG A 64 10.99 7.53 4.93
C ARG A 64 10.19 6.31 5.40
N GLU A 65 10.45 5.79 6.60
CA GLU A 65 9.72 4.64 7.13
C GLU A 65 8.30 5.05 7.52
N MET A 66 7.32 4.31 7.00
CA MET A 66 5.93 4.42 7.44
C MET A 66 5.80 3.60 8.72
N ARG A 67 5.67 4.27 9.87
CA ARG A 67 5.58 3.60 11.17
C ARG A 67 4.14 3.42 11.66
N GLY A 68 3.13 3.75 10.86
CA GLY A 68 1.73 3.66 11.29
C GLY A 68 0.72 3.80 10.15
N LEU A 69 -0.52 3.42 10.46
CA LEU A 69 -1.68 3.52 9.58
C LEU A 69 -2.39 4.88 9.76
N PRO A 70 -3.18 5.35 8.78
CA PRO A 70 -3.37 4.78 7.43
C PRO A 70 -2.23 5.13 6.47
N PHE A 71 -2.03 4.33 5.42
CA PHE A 71 -1.02 4.66 4.40
C PHE A 71 -1.48 5.81 3.50
N PRO A 72 -0.59 6.71 3.05
CA PRO A 72 -0.95 7.76 2.12
C PRO A 72 -1.00 7.29 0.66
N GLN A 73 -1.90 7.89 -0.11
CA GLN A 73 -2.13 7.59 -1.52
C GLN A 73 -1.35 8.52 -2.47
N ASN A 74 -0.77 9.62 -1.99
CA ASN A 74 0.11 10.45 -2.82
C ASN A 74 1.58 9.99 -2.83
N ARG A 75 1.90 8.84 -2.22
CA ARG A 75 3.24 8.25 -2.19
C ARG A 75 3.18 6.79 -2.64
N GLN A 76 4.25 6.34 -3.30
CA GLN A 76 4.46 4.92 -3.53
C GLN A 76 5.12 4.32 -2.29
N LEU A 77 4.84 3.05 -2.02
CA LEU A 77 5.48 2.30 -0.96
C LEU A 77 6.43 1.28 -1.58
N ALA A 78 7.66 1.24 -1.09
CA ALA A 78 8.55 0.11 -1.26
C ALA A 78 8.34 -0.81 -0.06
N LEU A 79 7.75 -1.97 -0.31
CA LEU A 79 7.58 -3.01 0.71
C LEU A 79 8.80 -3.91 0.70
N ARG A 80 9.38 -4.14 1.88
CA ARG A 80 10.54 -5.02 2.05
C ARG A 80 10.20 -6.09 3.07
N PRO A 81 10.49 -7.37 2.79
CA PRO A 81 10.49 -8.40 3.82
C PRO A 81 11.52 -8.01 4.89
N SER A 82 11.16 -8.15 6.16
CA SER A 82 12.08 -7.95 7.27
C SER A 82 13.18 -9.02 7.18
N SER A 83 14.44 -8.63 7.40
CA SER A 83 15.56 -9.58 7.39
C SER A 83 15.70 -10.33 8.72
N GLY A 84 14.66 -10.34 9.56
CA GLY A 84 14.63 -10.97 10.88
C GLY A 84 14.36 -12.48 10.81
N SER A 85 14.64 -13.19 11.91
CA SER A 85 14.47 -14.65 12.05
C SER A 85 13.03 -15.09 12.38
N ASP A 86 12.11 -14.14 12.48
CA ASP A 86 10.71 -14.34 12.89
C ASP A 86 9.78 -14.40 11.65
N PRO A 87 8.46 -14.69 11.78
CA PRO A 87 7.56 -14.78 10.62
C PRO A 87 7.71 -13.54 9.74
N ILE A 88 7.57 -13.73 8.43
CA ILE A 88 7.76 -12.68 7.43
C ILE A 88 6.94 -11.47 7.91
N GLU A 89 7.63 -10.36 8.22
CA GLU A 89 7.03 -9.07 8.55
C GLU A 89 7.43 -8.11 7.44
N SER A 90 6.53 -7.23 6.99
CA SER A 90 6.86 -6.26 5.95
C SER A 90 7.14 -4.87 6.53
N VAL A 91 8.21 -4.22 6.06
CA VAL A 91 8.51 -2.82 6.37
C VAL A 91 8.12 -1.97 5.16
N ALA A 92 7.28 -0.97 5.39
CA ALA A 92 6.85 -0.03 4.36
C ALA A 92 7.71 1.24 4.39
N THR A 93 8.39 1.53 3.27
CA THR A 93 9.11 2.79 3.08
C THR A 93 8.38 3.62 2.03
N ALA A 94 8.02 4.86 2.37
CA ALA A 94 7.45 5.79 1.41
C ALA A 94 8.52 6.34 0.47
N VAL A 95 8.19 6.35 -0.81
CA VAL A 95 9.09 6.77 -1.86
C VAL A 95 8.44 7.90 -2.65
N ASP A 96 9.14 9.02 -2.64
CA ASP A 96 8.85 10.17 -3.48
C ASP A 96 9.27 9.82 -4.89
N VAL A 97 8.35 9.83 -5.85
CA VAL A 97 8.67 9.53 -7.26
C VAL A 97 9.81 10.43 -7.76
N VAL A 98 9.87 11.68 -7.29
CA VAL A 98 10.95 12.64 -7.58
C VAL A 98 12.25 12.29 -6.84
N GLY A 99 12.16 11.88 -5.57
CA GLY A 99 13.31 11.45 -4.77
C GLY A 99 13.97 10.19 -5.31
N ALA A 100 13.18 9.23 -5.80
CA ALA A 100 13.69 8.01 -6.44
C ALA A 100 14.51 8.31 -7.71
N ILE A 101 14.10 9.30 -8.50
CA ILE A 101 14.84 9.74 -9.70
C ILE A 101 16.15 10.42 -9.29
N ALA A 102 16.13 11.25 -8.24
CA ALA A 102 17.33 11.90 -7.71
C ALA A 102 18.32 10.90 -7.07
N ASP A 103 17.82 9.93 -6.30
CA ASP A 103 18.62 8.86 -5.69
C ASP A 103 19.21 7.92 -6.76
N PHE A 104 18.45 7.62 -7.82
CA PHE A 104 18.95 6.88 -8.98
C PHE A 104 20.07 7.65 -9.69
N ALA A 105 19.89 8.95 -9.91
CA ALA A 105 20.89 9.81 -10.55
C ALA A 105 22.16 10.01 -9.70
N THR A 106 22.05 9.97 -8.36
CA THR A 106 23.18 10.14 -7.44
C THR A 106 23.84 8.83 -6.99
N SER A 107 23.16 7.67 -7.12
CA SER A 107 23.75 6.35 -6.87
C SER A 107 24.82 5.94 -7.90
N SER A 108 24.97 6.69 -9.00
CA SER A 108 26.07 6.56 -9.96
C SER A 108 27.35 7.22 -9.43
N MET A 109 27.94 6.65 -8.38
CA MET A 109 29.30 7.01 -7.95
C MET A 109 30.32 6.57 -9.02
N PRO A 110 31.30 7.42 -9.41
CA PRO A 110 32.33 7.04 -10.37
C PRO A 110 33.37 6.13 -9.69
N GLY A 111 33.55 4.91 -10.21
CA GLY A 111 34.68 4.05 -9.80
C GLY A 111 34.39 2.56 -9.57
N ARG A 112 33.26 1.99 -10.02
CA ARG A 112 33.02 0.55 -9.91
C ARG A 112 33.52 -0.20 -11.16
N ALA A 113 34.49 -1.09 -10.98
CA ALA A 113 35.06 -1.90 -12.05
C ALA A 113 33.99 -2.73 -12.79
N PRO A 114 34.12 -2.94 -14.12
CA PRO A 114 33.18 -3.72 -14.90
C PRO A 114 33.40 -5.21 -14.62
N GLY A 115 32.60 -5.75 -13.71
CA GLY A 115 32.63 -7.17 -13.36
C GLY A 115 31.43 -7.55 -12.53
N LEU A 116 30.45 -8.16 -13.18
CA LEU A 116 29.41 -9.04 -12.63
C LEU A 116 28.82 -8.64 -11.26
N SER A 117 27.92 -7.66 -11.26
CA SER A 117 26.85 -7.62 -10.28
C SER A 117 25.56 -7.27 -11.01
N LYS A 118 24.52 -8.12 -10.88
CA LYS A 118 23.17 -7.68 -11.20
C LYS A 118 22.95 -6.41 -10.38
N GLY A 119 22.61 -5.30 -11.05
CA GLY A 119 22.25 -4.07 -10.35
C GLY A 119 21.21 -4.36 -9.27
N PRO A 120 21.13 -3.54 -8.20
CA PRO A 120 20.18 -3.76 -7.12
C PRO A 120 18.79 -3.99 -7.71
N LYS A 121 18.16 -5.12 -7.36
CA LYS A 121 16.78 -5.42 -7.76
C LYS A 121 15.94 -4.26 -7.24
N MET A 122 15.38 -3.45 -8.13
CA MET A 122 14.51 -2.34 -7.73
C MET A 122 13.38 -2.91 -6.86
N PRO A 123 13.04 -2.24 -5.74
CA PRO A 123 11.95 -2.69 -4.89
C PRO A 123 10.66 -2.66 -5.70
N ASP A 124 9.78 -3.63 -5.43
CA ASP A 124 8.44 -3.63 -6.01
C ASP A 124 7.69 -2.43 -5.43
N TYR A 125 7.39 -1.43 -6.26
CA TYR A 125 6.64 -0.26 -5.82
C TYR A 125 5.15 -0.59 -5.84
N THR A 126 4.49 -0.38 -4.71
CA THR A 126 3.06 -0.63 -4.55
C THR A 126 2.37 0.58 -3.94
N MET A 127 1.07 0.63 -4.11
CA MET A 127 0.22 1.65 -3.52
C MET A 127 -0.92 0.96 -2.81
N LEU A 128 -1.05 1.22 -1.51
CA LEU A 128 -2.14 0.70 -0.69
C LEU A 128 -3.30 1.68 -0.76
N VAL A 129 -4.41 1.25 -1.38
CA VAL A 129 -5.60 2.07 -1.58
C VAL A 129 -6.70 1.57 -0.64
N PRO A 130 -7.25 2.41 0.26
CA PRO A 130 -8.28 1.99 1.20
C PRO A 130 -9.50 1.41 0.49
N VAL A 131 -10.11 0.39 1.08
CA VAL A 131 -11.34 -0.19 0.52
C VAL A 131 -12.48 0.83 0.56
N VAL A 132 -13.12 1.02 -0.59
CA VAL A 132 -14.23 1.96 -0.77
C VAL A 132 -15.46 1.57 0.06
N GLY A 133 -16.07 2.55 0.73
CA GLY A 133 -17.21 2.35 1.62
C GLY A 133 -16.87 1.76 3.00
N GLN A 134 -15.59 1.66 3.37
CA GLN A 134 -15.14 1.26 4.71
C GLN A 134 -14.41 2.41 5.41
N PRO A 135 -14.48 2.49 6.76
CA PRO A 135 -13.64 3.43 7.53
C PRO A 135 -12.17 3.03 7.41
N LEU A 136 -11.26 3.99 7.58
CA LEU A 136 -9.81 3.74 7.52
C LEU A 136 -9.33 2.85 8.67
N SER A 137 -10.03 2.87 9.80
CA SER A 137 -9.80 2.00 10.95
C SER A 137 -10.03 0.51 10.65
N SER A 138 -10.72 0.18 9.55
CA SER A 138 -10.83 -1.22 9.09
C SER A 138 -9.47 -1.81 8.69
N GLY A 139 -8.47 -0.96 8.39
CA GLY A 139 -7.15 -1.42 7.98
C GLY A 139 -7.15 -2.16 6.64
N ARG A 140 -8.22 -2.08 5.85
CA ARG A 140 -8.36 -2.83 4.59
C ARG A 140 -7.92 -2.01 3.38
N TYR A 141 -7.11 -2.63 2.53
CA TYR A 141 -6.52 -2.01 1.36
C TYR A 141 -6.56 -2.93 0.13
N TYR A 142 -6.62 -2.32 -1.04
CA TYR A 142 -6.22 -2.91 -2.31
C TYR A 142 -4.73 -2.63 -2.53
N VAL A 143 -3.96 -3.66 -2.91
CA VAL A 143 -2.52 -3.53 -3.18
C VAL A 143 -2.30 -3.36 -4.68
N VAL A 144 -2.19 -2.11 -5.11
CA VAL A 144 -1.99 -1.76 -6.52
C VAL A 144 -0.50 -1.78 -6.85
N ARG A 145 -0.11 -2.49 -7.91
CA ARG A 145 1.27 -2.47 -8.43
C ARG A 145 1.52 -1.13 -9.12
N ALA A 146 2.49 -0.37 -8.63
CA ALA A 146 2.79 0.96 -9.13
C ALA A 146 3.78 0.94 -10.31
N ASP A 147 4.50 -0.18 -10.50
CA ASP A 147 5.53 -0.32 -11.52
C ASP A 147 5.59 -1.74 -12.16
N GLY A 148 6.55 -1.90 -13.07
CA GLY A 148 6.82 -3.16 -13.75
C GLY A 148 5.71 -3.64 -14.72
N LYS A 149 5.77 -4.93 -15.09
CA LYS A 149 4.84 -5.56 -16.04
C LYS A 149 3.38 -5.55 -15.56
N HIS A 150 3.17 -5.47 -14.25
CA HIS A 150 1.87 -5.55 -13.62
C HIS A 150 1.33 -4.18 -13.19
N ARG A 151 1.97 -3.08 -13.62
CA ARG A 151 1.53 -1.72 -13.28
C ARG A 151 0.03 -1.51 -13.51
N GLY A 152 -0.64 -0.93 -12.52
CA GLY A 152 -2.08 -0.66 -12.52
C GLY A 152 -2.96 -1.87 -12.22
N LYS A 153 -2.39 -3.06 -12.01
CA LYS A 153 -3.11 -4.26 -11.58
C LYS A 153 -3.07 -4.40 -10.06
N VAL A 154 -4.05 -5.11 -9.53
CA VAL A 154 -4.19 -5.36 -8.09
C VAL A 154 -3.66 -6.75 -7.77
N SER A 155 -2.84 -6.82 -6.73
CA SER A 155 -2.33 -8.10 -6.22
C SER A 155 -3.48 -8.87 -5.57
N ALA A 156 -3.50 -10.18 -5.74
CA ALA A 156 -4.53 -11.04 -5.18
C ALA A 156 -3.91 -12.07 -4.24
N CYS A 157 -4.57 -12.32 -3.13
CA CYS A 157 -4.29 -13.44 -2.24
C CYS A 157 -4.44 -14.76 -3.01
N SER A 158 -3.52 -15.67 -2.73
CA SER A 158 -3.58 -17.06 -3.20
C SER A 158 -4.51 -17.87 -2.31
N LYS A 159 -4.83 -19.09 -2.72
CA LYS A 159 -5.54 -20.06 -1.91
C LYS A 159 -4.68 -21.29 -1.65
N GLU A 160 -5.12 -22.13 -0.73
CA GLU A 160 -4.54 -23.46 -0.50
C GLU A 160 -4.49 -24.30 -1.78
N GLU A 161 -5.50 -24.18 -2.64
CA GLU A 161 -5.58 -24.88 -3.94
C GLU A 161 -4.55 -24.39 -4.97
N ASP A 162 -3.97 -23.20 -4.79
CA ASP A 162 -2.89 -22.66 -5.63
C ASP A 162 -1.50 -23.22 -5.25
N LYS A 163 -1.45 -24.12 -4.24
CA LYS A 163 -0.24 -24.84 -3.88
C LYS A 163 0.21 -25.72 -5.04
N THR A 164 1.42 -25.47 -5.52
CA THR A 164 2.08 -26.48 -6.37
C THR A 164 2.74 -27.47 -5.46
N ASP A 165 2.23 -28.69 -5.50
CA ASP A 165 2.76 -29.82 -4.76
C ASP A 165 3.86 -30.49 -5.58
N LEU A 166 5.12 -30.13 -5.30
CA LEU A 166 6.26 -30.80 -5.91
C LEU A 166 6.74 -31.91 -4.98
N ARG A 167 6.51 -33.16 -5.37
CA ARG A 167 6.81 -34.38 -4.58
C ARG A 167 8.25 -34.50 -4.04
N TRP A 168 9.18 -33.68 -4.53
CA TRP A 168 10.60 -33.67 -4.15
C TRP A 168 11.07 -32.37 -3.46
N LEU A 169 10.28 -31.28 -3.50
CA LEU A 169 10.68 -29.97 -2.95
C LEU A 169 9.78 -29.44 -1.82
N GLY A 170 8.75 -30.18 -1.44
CA GLY A 170 7.68 -29.68 -0.56
C GLY A 170 6.60 -28.91 -1.33
N SER A 171 5.53 -28.56 -0.64
CA SER A 171 4.46 -27.72 -1.21
C SER A 171 4.82 -26.25 -1.09
N TYR A 172 4.67 -25.49 -2.18
CA TYR A 172 4.82 -24.03 -2.17
C TYR A 172 3.55 -23.38 -2.71
N VAL A 173 3.02 -22.40 -1.96
CA VAL A 173 1.92 -21.56 -2.42
C VAL A 173 2.48 -20.58 -3.43
N ASN A 174 2.03 -20.66 -4.69
CA ASN A 174 2.43 -19.66 -5.67
C ASN A 174 1.59 -18.41 -5.49
N ASP A 175 2.24 -17.26 -5.49
CA ASP A 175 1.53 -15.98 -5.58
C ASP A 175 0.71 -15.96 -6.87
N VAL A 176 -0.59 -15.65 -6.74
CA VAL A 176 -1.40 -15.44 -7.92
C VAL A 176 -0.96 -14.13 -8.60
N LYS A 177 -0.83 -14.19 -9.93
CA LYS A 177 -0.47 -13.02 -10.72
C LYS A 177 -1.47 -11.88 -10.49
N PRO A 178 -1.00 -10.62 -10.37
CA PRO A 178 -1.88 -9.46 -10.25
C PRO A 178 -2.92 -9.40 -11.37
N ARG A 179 -4.16 -9.09 -11.00
CA ARG A 179 -5.36 -9.12 -11.85
C ARG A 179 -5.93 -7.71 -12.05
N ALA A 180 -6.89 -7.56 -12.94
CA ALA A 180 -7.60 -6.29 -13.08
C ALA A 180 -8.38 -5.99 -11.78
N PHE A 181 -8.49 -4.71 -11.43
CA PHE A 181 -9.24 -4.29 -10.25
C PHE A 181 -10.69 -4.75 -10.33
N ASP A 182 -11.14 -5.45 -9.29
CA ASP A 182 -12.52 -5.85 -9.10
C ASP A 182 -12.92 -5.58 -7.64
N ARG A 183 -13.90 -4.69 -7.44
CA ARG A 183 -14.37 -4.31 -6.11
C ARG A 183 -15.00 -5.48 -5.35
N SER A 184 -15.60 -6.44 -6.07
CA SER A 184 -16.28 -7.60 -5.50
C SER A 184 -15.34 -8.76 -5.17
N ASP A 185 -14.09 -8.72 -5.65
CA ASP A 185 -13.09 -9.75 -5.40
C ASP A 185 -12.48 -9.58 -4.01
N LEU A 186 -12.91 -10.43 -3.07
CA LEU A 186 -12.39 -10.45 -1.69
C LEU A 186 -10.91 -10.84 -1.63
N TYR A 187 -10.38 -11.57 -2.62
CA TYR A 187 -8.96 -11.93 -2.65
C TYR A 187 -8.07 -10.75 -3.07
N GLN A 188 -8.63 -9.66 -3.60
CA GLN A 188 -7.87 -8.44 -3.86
C GLN A 188 -7.75 -7.52 -2.64
N GLN A 189 -8.45 -7.85 -1.55
CA GLN A 189 -8.47 -7.08 -0.32
C GLN A 189 -7.55 -7.74 0.72
N VAL A 190 -6.64 -6.93 1.27
CA VAL A 190 -5.81 -7.31 2.41
C VAL A 190 -6.12 -6.39 3.58
N GLU A 191 -6.12 -6.96 4.77
CA GLU A 191 -6.09 -6.22 6.02
C GLU A 191 -4.65 -6.04 6.44
N VAL A 192 -4.23 -4.82 6.75
CA VAL A 192 -2.88 -4.54 7.23
C VAL A 192 -2.95 -4.22 8.71
N GLN A 193 -2.22 -4.99 9.50
CA GLN A 193 -2.13 -4.83 10.95
C GLN A 193 -0.74 -4.31 11.33
N GLN A 194 -0.70 -3.34 12.24
CA GLN A 194 0.54 -2.79 12.73
C GLN A 194 1.09 -3.66 13.88
N LEU A 195 2.35 -4.04 13.80
CA LEU A 195 3.05 -4.82 14.82
C LEU A 195 3.84 -3.93 15.80
N PRO A 196 4.18 -4.44 17.00
CA PRO A 196 4.98 -3.71 17.98
C PRO A 196 6.38 -3.30 17.47
N SER A 197 6.91 -4.00 16.45
CA SER A 197 8.20 -3.73 15.81
C SER A 197 8.20 -2.52 14.87
N ASN A 198 7.07 -1.81 14.73
CA ASN A 198 6.78 -0.85 13.64
C ASN A 198 6.73 -1.49 12.24
N ALA A 199 6.73 -2.83 12.17
CA ALA A 199 6.44 -3.55 10.95
C ALA A 199 4.93 -3.72 10.75
N PHE A 200 4.57 -4.26 9.60
CA PHE A 200 3.20 -4.57 9.25
C PHE A 200 3.06 -6.04 8.87
N GLU A 201 1.96 -6.62 9.30
CA GLU A 201 1.50 -7.92 8.86
C GLU A 201 0.31 -7.72 7.92
N ALA A 202 0.37 -8.30 6.73
CA ALA A 202 -0.80 -8.38 5.88
C ALA A 202 -1.55 -9.68 6.13
N VAL A 203 -2.86 -9.59 6.30
CA VAL A 203 -3.78 -10.70 6.48
C VAL A 203 -4.78 -10.68 5.32
N ALA A 204 -5.06 -11.84 4.73
CA ALA A 204 -6.08 -11.92 3.68
C ALA A 204 -7.47 -11.67 4.28
N VAL A 205 -8.30 -10.89 3.59
CA VAL A 205 -9.70 -10.69 4.02
C VAL A 205 -10.55 -11.95 3.73
N ALA A 206 -10.20 -12.70 2.70
CA ALA A 206 -10.80 -14.00 2.41
C ALA A 206 -10.34 -15.05 3.44
N ALA A 207 -11.27 -15.83 4.00
CA ALA A 207 -10.99 -16.79 5.07
C ALA A 207 -10.02 -17.91 4.69
N ASP A 208 -9.98 -18.27 3.40
CA ASP A 208 -9.06 -19.25 2.79
C ASP A 208 -7.93 -18.57 1.99
N GLY A 209 -7.83 -17.24 2.09
CA GLY A 209 -6.83 -16.45 1.39
C GLY A 209 -5.47 -16.49 2.09
N ILE A 210 -4.43 -16.53 1.27
CA ILE A 210 -3.03 -16.43 1.68
C ILE A 210 -2.50 -15.13 1.06
N PRO A 211 -2.06 -14.15 1.87
CA PRO A 211 -1.53 -12.89 1.35
C PRO A 211 -0.31 -13.14 0.46
N PRO A 212 -0.09 -12.32 -0.58
CA PRO A 212 1.11 -12.38 -1.40
C PRO A 212 2.39 -12.34 -0.55
N HIS A 213 3.40 -13.15 -0.89
CA HIS A 213 4.63 -13.30 -0.07
C HIS A 213 5.41 -12.00 0.20
N PHE A 214 5.22 -10.96 -0.60
CA PHE A 214 5.87 -9.65 -0.39
C PHE A 214 5.11 -8.72 0.56
N LEU A 215 3.92 -9.13 1.00
CA LEU A 215 3.06 -8.45 1.98
C LEU A 215 3.03 -9.18 3.32
N SER A 216 3.31 -10.48 3.32
CA SER A 216 3.70 -11.24 4.49
C SER A 216 5.00 -10.64 5.00
#